data_AF-A0A969KSS8-F1
#
_entry.id   AF-A0A969KSS8-F1
#
_cell.length_a   1.000
_cell.length_b   1.000
_cell.length_c   1.000
_cell.angle_alpha   90.00
_cell.angle_beta   90.00
_cell.angle_gamma   90.00
#
_symmetry.space_group_name_H-M   'P 1'
#
loop_
_entity.id
_entity.type
_entity.pdbx_description
1 polymer ?
#
loop_
_entity_poly.entity_id
_entity_poly.type
_entity_poly.pdbx_seq_one_letter_code
_entity_poly.pdbx_strand_id
1 'polypeptide(L)'
;MVTVVGSANVPAFQNYELQYGVSHNPGAFSLPFSGPHGAPVIDGVLGQWNPSGLSDGPHTLRLVARDQSGAEYETRVRIFVAQPTATPLPTETWTPAPITPTWTPLPTATQTPLPVDTPTPLPSTATSAPPTNTPEPTPTLVAETATPLPTETPVPAATATETPTTAAIIDPGATPTWTPEPSPSAEVDQAQFSETLTETTTITDTE
;
A
#
# COMPACT_ATOMS: atom_id res chain seq x y z
N MET A 1 -0.65 -13.64 20.76
CA MET A 1 -2.09 -13.80 21.10
C MET A 1 -2.81 -12.56 20.58
N VAL A 2 -4.03 -12.73 20.06
CA VAL A 2 -4.89 -11.65 19.56
C VAL A 2 -6.11 -11.55 20.46
N THR A 3 -6.40 -10.36 20.97
CA THR A 3 -7.61 -10.13 21.80
C THR A 3 -8.80 -9.85 20.89
N VAL A 4 -9.90 -10.57 21.07
CA VAL A 4 -11.17 -10.32 20.37
C VAL A 4 -12.07 -9.51 21.29
N VAL A 5 -12.49 -8.34 20.83
CA VAL A 5 -13.39 -7.42 21.54
C VAL A 5 -14.71 -7.26 20.79
N GLY A 6 -15.79 -7.01 21.53
CA GLY A 6 -17.11 -6.77 20.97
C GLY A 6 -18.22 -6.98 22.00
N SER A 7 -19.44 -7.21 21.48
CA SER A 7 -20.65 -7.40 22.27
C SER A 7 -21.29 -8.75 21.97
N ALA A 8 -21.58 -9.51 23.04
CA ALA A 8 -22.32 -10.76 23.02
C ALA A 8 -23.43 -10.68 24.06
N ASN A 9 -24.48 -9.94 23.72
CA ASN A 9 -25.64 -9.69 24.57
C ASN A 9 -26.91 -9.79 23.73
N VAL A 10 -27.60 -10.92 23.83
CA VAL A 10 -28.87 -11.19 23.12
C VAL A 10 -30.00 -11.37 24.13
N PRO A 11 -31.27 -11.17 23.75
CA PRO A 11 -32.40 -11.44 24.64
C PRO A 11 -32.36 -12.88 25.16
N ALA A 12 -32.72 -13.08 26.43
CA ALA A 12 -32.66 -14.38 27.10
C ALA A 12 -31.30 -15.10 26.89
N PHE A 13 -30.19 -14.35 26.96
CA PHE A 13 -28.83 -14.86 26.76
C PHE A 13 -28.57 -16.16 27.55
N GLN A 14 -27.93 -17.12 26.89
CA GLN A 14 -27.56 -18.41 27.47
C GLN A 14 -26.05 -18.64 27.38
N ASN A 15 -25.47 -18.57 26.18
CA ASN A 15 -24.02 -18.62 26.01
C ASN A 15 -23.55 -17.93 24.73
N TYR A 16 -22.24 -17.71 24.60
CA TYR A 16 -21.62 -17.45 23.29
C TYR A 16 -20.32 -18.23 23.10
N GLU A 17 -19.94 -18.42 21.84
CA GLU A 17 -18.71 -19.08 21.43
C GLU A 17 -18.05 -18.34 20.24
N LEU A 18 -16.73 -18.43 20.15
CA LEU A 18 -15.96 -17.90 19.02
C LEU A 18 -15.36 -19.04 18.19
N GLN A 19 -15.50 -18.92 16.88
CA GLN A 19 -15.01 -19.86 15.87
C GLN A 19 -14.24 -19.09 14.78
N TYR A 20 -13.44 -19.79 13.99
CA TYR A 20 -12.82 -19.20 12.79
C TYR A 20 -13.07 -20.07 11.56
N GLY A 21 -13.05 -19.46 10.38
CA GLY A 21 -13.11 -20.14 9.10
C GLY A 21 -11.99 -19.67 8.18
N VAL A 22 -11.53 -20.56 7.31
CA VAL A 22 -10.54 -20.26 6.27
C VAL A 22 -11.27 -19.65 5.08
N SER A 23 -10.74 -18.57 4.50
CA SER A 23 -11.39 -17.67 3.55
C SER A 23 -12.30 -16.62 4.20
N HIS A 24 -12.68 -15.62 3.39
CA HIS A 24 -13.66 -14.60 3.71
C HIS A 24 -15.12 -15.09 3.67
N ASN A 25 -15.35 -16.22 2.99
CA ASN A 25 -16.62 -16.93 2.91
C ASN A 25 -16.37 -18.43 3.12
N PRO A 26 -16.09 -18.84 4.36
CA PRO A 26 -15.79 -20.24 4.66
C PRO A 26 -17.02 -21.13 4.44
N GLY A 27 -16.81 -22.31 3.86
CA GLY A 27 -17.85 -23.35 3.78
C GLY A 27 -18.07 -24.09 5.10
N ALA A 28 -17.11 -24.00 6.02
CA ALA A 28 -17.18 -24.58 7.36
C ALA A 28 -16.36 -23.74 8.35
N PHE A 29 -16.78 -23.75 9.62
CA PHE A 29 -16.07 -23.13 10.72
C PHE A 29 -15.37 -24.19 11.58
N SER A 30 -14.34 -23.76 12.29
CA SER A 30 -13.64 -24.55 13.29
C SER A 30 -14.56 -24.94 14.45
N LEU A 31 -14.08 -25.87 15.27
CA LEU A 31 -14.59 -25.98 16.64
C LEU A 31 -14.41 -24.64 17.39
N PRO A 32 -15.22 -24.36 18.42
CA PRO A 32 -15.01 -23.20 19.26
C PRO A 32 -13.59 -23.14 19.81
N PHE A 33 -12.88 -22.05 19.53
CA PHE A 33 -11.57 -21.80 20.15
C PHE A 33 -11.70 -21.03 21.47
N SER A 34 -12.87 -20.44 21.72
CA SER A 34 -13.21 -19.74 22.95
C SER A 34 -14.69 -19.97 23.26
N GLY A 35 -15.00 -20.30 24.51
CA GLY A 35 -16.35 -20.59 24.99
C GLY A 35 -16.66 -22.10 25.11
N PRO A 36 -17.92 -22.46 25.43
CA PRO A 36 -19.06 -21.56 25.63
C PRO A 36 -18.90 -20.68 26.88
N HIS A 37 -19.20 -19.39 26.75
CA HIS A 37 -19.18 -18.42 27.84
C HIS A 37 -20.60 -18.11 28.30
N GLY A 38 -20.87 -18.29 29.60
CA GLY A 38 -22.22 -18.12 30.17
C GLY A 38 -22.54 -16.71 30.66
N ALA A 39 -21.63 -15.75 30.52
CA ALA A 39 -21.87 -14.35 30.89
C ALA A 39 -21.97 -13.48 29.63
N PRO A 40 -23.00 -12.63 29.50
CA PRO A 40 -23.07 -11.68 28.40
C PRO A 40 -21.95 -10.64 28.52
N VAL A 41 -21.48 -10.15 27.38
CA VAL A 41 -20.45 -9.11 27.28
C VAL A 41 -21.00 -7.94 26.48
N ILE A 42 -20.72 -6.72 26.93
CA ILE A 42 -21.08 -5.48 26.24
C ILE A 42 -19.79 -4.68 26.09
N ASP A 43 -19.42 -4.37 24.85
CA ASP A 43 -18.24 -3.59 24.43
C ASP A 43 -16.97 -3.97 25.20
N GLY A 44 -16.73 -5.28 25.30
CA GLY A 44 -15.69 -5.85 26.14
C GLY A 44 -14.93 -6.99 25.45
N VAL A 45 -14.09 -7.67 26.22
CA VAL A 45 -13.30 -8.81 25.72
C VAL A 45 -14.19 -10.05 25.61
N LEU A 46 -14.28 -10.60 24.40
CA LEU A 46 -15.00 -11.84 24.09
C LEU A 46 -14.08 -13.08 24.16
N GLY A 47 -12.78 -12.90 24.00
CA GLY A 47 -11.83 -14.00 24.11
C GLY A 47 -10.43 -13.67 23.60
N GLN A 48 -9.54 -14.65 23.72
CA GLN A 48 -8.20 -14.62 23.16
C GLN A 48 -8.12 -15.64 22.02
N TRP A 49 -7.52 -15.23 20.92
CA TRP A 49 -7.32 -16.05 19.74
C TRP A 49 -5.84 -16.23 19.46
N ASN A 50 -5.43 -17.47 19.19
CA ASN A 50 -4.08 -17.79 18.77
C ASN A 50 -4.09 -18.17 17.28
N PRO A 51 -3.64 -17.30 16.36
CA PRO A 51 -3.57 -17.62 14.94
C PRO A 51 -2.33 -18.43 14.56
N SER A 52 -1.45 -18.77 15.53
CA SER A 52 -0.27 -19.59 15.24
C SER A 52 -0.67 -20.94 14.65
N GLY A 53 -0.08 -21.29 13.50
CA GLY A 53 -0.38 -22.53 12.78
C GLY A 53 -1.50 -22.41 11.75
N LEU A 54 -2.14 -21.25 11.61
CA LEU A 54 -2.99 -20.95 10.47
C LEU A 54 -2.14 -20.54 9.27
N SER A 55 -2.61 -20.88 8.06
CA SER A 55 -1.98 -20.43 6.83
C SER A 55 -2.15 -18.93 6.65
N ASP A 56 -1.23 -18.31 5.93
CA ASP A 56 -1.40 -16.92 5.51
C ASP A 56 -2.62 -16.76 4.61
N GLY A 57 -3.24 -15.59 4.69
CA GLY A 57 -4.34 -15.21 3.81
C GLY A 57 -5.67 -14.98 4.52
N PRO A 58 -6.78 -14.96 3.75
CA PRO A 58 -8.07 -14.52 4.24
C PRO A 58 -8.67 -15.52 5.23
N HIS A 59 -9.17 -15.00 6.34
CA HIS A 59 -9.85 -15.74 7.40
C HIS A 59 -11.11 -14.98 7.83
N THR A 60 -12.01 -15.68 8.50
CA THR A 60 -13.23 -15.10 9.07
C THR A 60 -13.36 -15.53 10.52
N LEU A 61 -13.43 -14.58 11.45
CA LEU A 61 -13.87 -14.84 12.83
C LEU A 61 -15.39 -14.82 12.88
N ARG A 62 -15.98 -15.74 13.64
CA ARG A 62 -17.42 -15.87 13.85
C ARG A 62 -17.71 -15.91 15.34
N LEU A 63 -18.61 -15.05 15.77
CA LEU A 63 -19.23 -15.09 17.09
C LEU A 63 -20.62 -15.71 16.93
N VAL A 64 -20.92 -16.71 17.76
CA VAL A 64 -22.26 -17.31 17.85
C VAL A 64 -22.75 -17.11 19.28
N ALA A 65 -23.78 -16.30 19.47
CA ALA A 65 -24.49 -16.17 20.73
C ALA A 65 -25.79 -16.97 20.67
N ARG A 66 -26.15 -17.65 21.75
CA ARG A 66 -27.34 -18.47 21.89
C ARG A 66 -28.22 -17.92 23.00
N ASP A 67 -29.53 -17.94 22.77
CA ASP A 67 -30.52 -17.67 23.82
C ASP A 67 -30.95 -18.97 24.52
N GLN A 68 -31.81 -18.83 25.54
CA GLN A 68 -32.37 -19.95 26.31
C GLN A 68 -33.37 -20.81 25.51
N SER A 69 -33.89 -20.31 24.41
CA SER A 69 -34.75 -21.08 23.49
C SER A 69 -33.95 -21.93 22.50
N GLY A 70 -32.64 -21.65 22.38
CA GLY A 70 -31.74 -22.28 21.42
C GLY A 70 -31.58 -21.50 20.11
N ALA A 71 -32.15 -20.30 20.00
CA ALA A 71 -31.93 -19.45 18.82
C ALA A 71 -30.48 -18.97 18.78
N GLU A 72 -29.88 -19.02 17.59
CA GLU A 72 -28.50 -18.58 17.36
C GLU A 72 -28.48 -17.20 16.69
N TYR A 73 -27.61 -16.33 17.20
CA TYR A 73 -27.31 -15.01 16.68
C TYR A 73 -25.85 -14.95 16.30
N GLU A 74 -25.56 -14.52 15.08
CA GLU A 74 -24.23 -14.63 14.51
C GLU A 74 -23.70 -13.29 14.03
N THR A 75 -22.41 -13.04 14.28
CA THR A 75 -21.66 -12.01 13.57
C THR A 75 -20.35 -12.56 13.01
N ARG A 76 -19.91 -11.99 11.89
CA ARG A 76 -18.69 -12.39 11.19
C ARG A 76 -17.78 -11.19 10.93
N VAL A 77 -16.49 -11.37 11.17
CA VAL A 77 -15.45 -10.39 10.86
C VAL A 77 -14.42 -11.02 9.94
N ARG A 78 -14.20 -10.39 8.79
CA ARG A 78 -13.21 -10.81 7.79
C ARG A 78 -11.86 -10.19 8.14
N ILE A 79 -10.81 -10.99 8.10
CA ILE A 79 -9.44 -10.61 8.46
C ILE A 79 -8.42 -11.28 7.54
N PHE A 80 -7.20 -10.76 7.54
CA PHE A 80 -6.05 -11.44 6.94
C PHE A 80 -5.10 -11.90 8.05
N VAL A 81 -4.70 -13.17 7.98
CA VAL A 81 -3.63 -13.71 8.82
C VAL A 81 -2.34 -13.64 8.02
N ALA A 82 -1.28 -13.13 8.65
CA ALA A 82 0.07 -13.15 8.11
C ALA A 82 1.03 -13.60 9.21
N GLN A 83 1.76 -14.69 8.97
CA GLN A 83 2.85 -15.12 9.83
C GLN A 83 4.03 -14.16 9.64
N PRO A 84 4.80 -13.86 10.70
CA PRO A 84 5.99 -13.05 10.56
C PRO A 84 6.99 -13.75 9.64
N THR A 85 7.41 -13.06 8.58
CA THR A 85 8.52 -13.51 7.74
C THR A 85 9.82 -13.35 8.53
N ALA A 86 10.62 -14.42 8.63
CA ALA A 86 11.94 -14.33 9.26
C ALA A 86 12.78 -13.26 8.54
N THR A 87 13.31 -12.29 9.30
CA THR A 87 14.29 -11.34 8.79
C THR A 87 15.55 -12.12 8.38
N PRO A 88 16.08 -11.96 7.15
CA PRO A 88 17.32 -12.63 6.78
C PRO A 88 18.44 -12.16 7.70
N LEU A 89 19.20 -13.10 8.26
CA LEU A 89 20.44 -12.79 8.95
C LEU A 89 21.42 -12.18 7.93
N PRO A 90 22.22 -11.16 8.29
CA PRO A 90 23.23 -10.62 7.38
C PRO A 90 24.13 -11.75 6.85
N THR A 91 24.25 -11.85 5.53
CA THR A 91 25.21 -12.74 4.89
C THR A 91 26.59 -12.07 4.96
N GLU A 92 27.53 -12.70 5.65
CA GLU A 92 28.95 -12.29 5.65
C GLU A 92 29.44 -12.15 4.21
N THR A 93 29.73 -10.92 3.79
CA THR A 93 30.29 -10.62 2.48
C THR A 93 31.81 -10.60 2.62
N TRP A 94 32.50 -11.60 2.05
CA TRP A 94 33.96 -11.63 2.03
C TRP A 94 34.50 -10.38 1.35
N THR A 95 35.18 -9.54 2.13
CA THR A 95 35.93 -8.38 1.59
C THR A 95 37.27 -8.88 1.05
N PRO A 96 37.61 -8.67 -0.24
CA PRO A 96 38.91 -9.08 -0.76
C PRO A 96 40.04 -8.29 -0.08
N ALA A 97 41.17 -8.95 0.16
CA ALA A 97 42.36 -8.28 0.69
C ALA A 97 42.84 -7.18 -0.28
N PRO A 98 43.34 -6.03 0.24
CA PRO A 98 43.86 -4.97 -0.61
C PRO A 98 45.07 -5.47 -1.42
N ILE A 99 45.07 -5.20 -2.73
CA ILE A 99 46.21 -5.49 -3.59
C ILE A 99 47.42 -4.63 -3.18
N THR A 100 48.54 -5.27 -2.89
CA THR A 100 49.79 -4.59 -2.56
C THR A 100 50.38 -3.96 -3.83
N PRO A 101 50.77 -2.67 -3.84
CA PRO A 101 51.40 -2.06 -5.00
C PRO A 101 52.74 -2.74 -5.30
N THR A 102 52.86 -3.33 -6.50
CA THR A 102 54.11 -3.84 -7.04
C THR A 102 55.01 -2.66 -7.41
N TRP A 103 56.22 -2.61 -6.84
CA TRP A 103 57.20 -1.55 -7.12
C TRP A 103 57.45 -1.41 -8.64
N THR A 104 57.20 -0.23 -9.17
CA THR A 104 57.52 0.14 -10.55
C THR A 104 59.04 0.34 -10.67
N PRO A 105 59.73 -0.31 -11.63
CA PRO A 105 61.16 -0.11 -11.81
C PRO A 105 61.47 1.35 -12.15
N LEU A 106 62.52 1.89 -11.54
CA LEU A 106 63.01 3.24 -11.80
C LEU A 106 63.50 3.34 -13.26
N PRO A 107 63.18 4.40 -14.01
CA PRO A 107 63.65 4.54 -15.39
C PRO A 107 65.19 4.59 -15.44
N THR A 108 65.78 3.76 -16.29
CA THR A 108 67.21 3.79 -16.60
C THR A 108 67.55 5.11 -17.27
N ALA A 109 68.56 5.83 -16.75
CA ALA A 109 69.01 7.07 -17.35
C ALA A 109 69.53 6.83 -18.78
N THR A 110 68.84 7.40 -19.77
CA THR A 110 69.27 7.40 -21.17
C THR A 110 70.34 8.47 -21.36
N GLN A 111 71.57 8.05 -21.70
CA GLN A 111 72.68 8.96 -22.01
C GLN A 111 72.31 9.82 -23.23
N THR A 112 72.34 11.14 -23.08
CA THR A 112 72.17 12.09 -24.18
C THR A 112 73.41 12.06 -25.09
N PRO A 113 73.27 11.85 -26.41
CA PRO A 113 74.41 11.88 -27.32
C PRO A 113 74.99 13.30 -27.42
N LEU A 114 76.32 13.41 -27.47
CA LEU A 114 77.02 14.67 -27.75
C LEU A 114 76.64 15.20 -29.15
N PRO A 115 76.49 16.51 -29.35
CA PRO A 115 76.21 17.08 -30.66
C PRO A 115 77.36 16.78 -31.64
N VAL A 116 77.00 16.40 -32.86
CA VAL A 116 77.93 16.21 -33.99
C VAL A 116 77.96 17.51 -34.79
N ASP A 117 79.14 18.08 -35.01
CA ASP A 117 79.31 19.27 -35.84
C ASP A 117 78.87 18.98 -37.27
N THR A 118 77.82 19.69 -37.71
CA THR A 118 77.25 19.58 -39.06
C THR A 118 77.88 20.63 -39.97
N PRO A 119 78.42 20.27 -41.15
CA PRO A 119 79.00 21.25 -42.05
C PRO A 119 77.94 22.21 -42.60
N THR A 120 78.26 23.50 -42.59
CA THR A 120 77.38 24.59 -43.02
C THR A 120 77.07 24.51 -44.53
N PRO A 121 75.80 24.49 -44.97
CA PRO A 121 75.46 24.50 -46.39
C PRO A 121 75.65 25.89 -47.03
N LEU A 122 76.03 25.89 -48.31
CA LEU A 122 76.20 27.08 -49.16
C LEU A 122 74.84 27.75 -49.45
N PRO A 123 74.74 29.10 -49.50
CA PRO A 123 73.46 29.78 -49.67
C PRO A 123 72.83 29.51 -51.05
N SER A 124 71.57 29.08 -51.05
CA SER A 124 70.69 28.99 -52.22
C SER A 124 69.77 30.22 -52.26
N THR A 125 69.78 30.96 -53.36
CA THR A 125 68.91 32.13 -53.57
C THR A 125 67.53 31.67 -54.05
N ALA A 126 66.50 31.82 -53.22
CA ALA A 126 65.11 31.56 -53.58
C ALA A 126 64.32 32.88 -53.72
N THR A 127 63.70 33.06 -54.88
CA THR A 127 62.85 34.19 -55.26
C THR A 127 61.50 34.13 -54.53
N SER A 128 61.10 35.26 -53.93
CA SER A 128 59.86 35.45 -53.17
C SER A 128 58.62 35.52 -54.08
N ALA A 129 57.61 34.70 -53.80
CA ALA A 129 56.25 34.85 -54.35
C ALA A 129 55.36 35.62 -53.34
N PRO A 130 54.36 36.41 -53.80
CA PRO A 130 53.55 37.27 -52.93
C PRO A 130 52.52 36.48 -52.09
N PRO A 131 52.11 37.00 -50.92
CA PRO A 131 51.11 36.35 -50.07
C PRO A 131 49.70 36.40 -50.69
N THR A 132 49.00 35.28 -50.65
CA THR A 132 47.55 35.20 -50.94
C THR A 132 46.77 35.54 -49.67
N ASN A 133 45.88 36.54 -49.76
CA ASN A 133 44.98 36.92 -48.67
C ASN A 133 43.91 35.83 -48.46
N THR A 134 43.90 35.20 -47.30
CA THR A 134 42.83 34.30 -46.85
C THR A 134 41.72 35.13 -46.19
N PRO A 135 40.44 34.95 -46.56
CA PRO A 135 39.35 35.66 -45.91
C PRO A 135 39.06 35.13 -44.51
N GLU A 136 38.75 36.07 -43.62
CA GLU A 136 38.44 35.92 -42.19
C GLU A 136 37.10 35.21 -41.96
N PRO A 137 36.95 34.33 -40.95
CA PRO A 137 35.70 33.63 -40.69
C PRO A 137 34.63 34.56 -40.07
N THR A 138 33.43 34.52 -40.65
CA THR A 138 32.22 35.21 -40.18
C THR A 138 31.76 34.67 -38.82
N PRO A 139 31.38 35.52 -37.84
CA PRO A 139 30.81 35.06 -36.57
C PRO A 139 29.37 34.56 -36.75
N THR A 140 29.10 33.32 -36.32
CA THR A 140 27.76 32.75 -36.21
C THR A 140 27.06 33.29 -34.95
N LEU A 141 25.94 33.97 -35.12
CA LEU A 141 25.07 34.41 -34.02
C LEU A 141 24.44 33.21 -33.30
N VAL A 142 24.66 33.14 -31.99
CA VAL A 142 24.06 32.14 -31.10
C VAL A 142 22.65 32.62 -30.73
N ALA A 143 21.63 31.82 -31.00
CA ALA A 143 20.24 32.15 -30.65
C ALA A 143 20.04 32.01 -29.13
N GLU A 144 19.56 33.07 -28.49
CA GLU A 144 19.19 33.04 -27.08
C GLU A 144 17.96 32.14 -26.87
N THR A 145 18.05 31.24 -25.89
CA THR A 145 16.96 30.35 -25.49
C THR A 145 16.03 31.12 -24.54
N ALA A 146 14.77 31.33 -24.95
CA ALA A 146 13.76 31.91 -24.09
C ALA A 146 13.46 30.99 -22.90
N THR A 147 13.52 31.55 -21.68
CA THR A 147 13.15 30.88 -20.43
C THR A 147 11.65 30.59 -20.41
N PRO A 148 11.19 29.37 -20.07
CA PRO A 148 9.76 29.09 -19.96
C PRO A 148 9.15 29.81 -18.77
N LEU A 149 7.97 30.39 -18.99
CA LEU A 149 7.12 31.06 -17.98
C LEU A 149 6.61 30.03 -16.96
N PRO A 150 6.50 30.36 -15.65
CA PRO A 150 5.97 29.43 -14.66
C PRO A 150 4.52 29.04 -14.98
N THR A 151 4.23 27.75 -14.86
CA THR A 151 2.88 27.19 -14.94
C THR A 151 2.14 27.48 -13.63
N GLU A 152 1.03 28.22 -13.71
CA GLU A 152 0.12 28.47 -12.59
C GLU A 152 -0.38 27.14 -12.01
N THR A 153 -0.26 26.97 -10.69
CA THR A 153 -0.77 25.81 -9.95
C THR A 153 -2.29 25.92 -9.81
N PRO A 154 -3.08 24.88 -10.12
CA PRO A 154 -4.53 24.96 -9.98
C PRO A 154 -4.93 25.09 -8.51
N VAL A 155 -5.76 26.10 -8.23
CA VAL A 155 -6.42 26.32 -6.93
C VAL A 155 -7.43 25.19 -6.71
N PRO A 156 -7.46 24.53 -5.54
CA PRO A 156 -8.45 23.49 -5.26
C PRO A 156 -9.86 24.10 -5.23
N ALA A 157 -10.77 23.49 -6.00
CA ALA A 157 -12.19 23.84 -6.03
C ALA A 157 -12.82 23.51 -4.66
N ALA A 158 -13.46 24.50 -4.04
CA ALA A 158 -14.24 24.30 -2.83
C ALA A 158 -15.40 23.33 -3.12
N THR A 159 -15.44 22.22 -2.41
CA THR A 159 -16.56 21.26 -2.43
C THR A 159 -17.81 21.95 -1.87
N ALA A 160 -18.83 22.12 -2.69
CA ALA A 160 -20.15 22.53 -2.23
C ALA A 160 -20.73 21.41 -1.37
N THR A 161 -21.04 21.71 -0.11
CA THR A 161 -21.82 20.86 0.78
C THR A 161 -23.29 20.91 0.34
N GLU A 162 -23.73 19.91 -0.42
CA GLU A 162 -25.16 19.70 -0.70
C GLU A 162 -25.84 19.27 0.61
N THR A 163 -26.71 20.13 1.14
CA THR A 163 -27.59 19.83 2.28
C THR A 163 -28.83 19.11 1.74
N PRO A 164 -29.21 17.91 2.22
CA PRO A 164 -30.44 17.28 1.75
C PRO A 164 -31.65 18.07 2.25
N THR A 165 -32.31 18.78 1.33
CA THR A 165 -33.59 19.44 1.59
C THR A 165 -34.70 18.41 1.49
N THR A 166 -35.31 18.07 2.63
CA THR A 166 -36.60 17.39 2.69
C THR A 166 -37.68 18.30 2.13
N ALA A 167 -38.20 17.96 0.94
CA ALA A 167 -39.41 18.55 0.39
C ALA A 167 -40.53 17.50 0.42
N ALA A 168 -41.45 17.66 1.37
CA ALA A 168 -42.74 17.02 1.35
C ALA A 168 -43.55 17.56 0.15
N ILE A 169 -44.01 16.67 -0.73
CA ILE A 169 -45.07 16.99 -1.69
C ILE A 169 -46.30 16.17 -1.31
N ILE A 170 -47.33 16.90 -0.91
CA ILE A 170 -48.67 16.47 -0.62
C ILE A 170 -49.36 16.19 -1.97
N ASP A 171 -49.87 14.97 -2.17
CA ASP A 171 -50.92 14.70 -3.15
C ASP A 171 -52.25 14.47 -2.42
N PRO A 172 -53.29 15.32 -2.62
CA PRO A 172 -54.60 15.13 -2.05
C PRO A 172 -55.51 14.42 -3.06
N GLY A 173 -55.66 13.09 -2.97
CA GLY A 173 -56.54 12.43 -3.93
C GLY A 173 -56.71 10.92 -3.88
N ALA A 174 -56.80 10.28 -2.72
CA ALA A 174 -57.41 8.95 -2.64
C ALA A 174 -58.01 8.67 -1.26
N THR A 175 -59.32 8.49 -1.22
CA THR A 175 -60.12 8.11 -0.05
C THR A 175 -59.74 6.69 0.41
N PRO A 176 -59.32 6.46 1.67
CA PRO A 176 -59.08 5.11 2.16
C PRO A 176 -60.39 4.49 2.68
N THR A 177 -60.93 3.51 1.96
CA THR A 177 -61.92 2.58 2.52
C THR A 177 -61.25 1.20 2.59
N TRP A 178 -60.65 0.89 3.73
CA TRP A 178 -60.14 -0.45 4.03
C TRP A 178 -60.88 -1.01 5.25
N THR A 179 -61.78 -1.95 4.95
CA THR A 179 -62.39 -2.90 5.89
C THR A 179 -61.38 -4.03 6.13
N PRO A 180 -61.11 -4.47 7.37
CA PRO A 180 -60.21 -5.58 7.62
C PRO A 180 -60.90 -6.92 7.36
N GLU A 181 -60.29 -7.79 6.55
CA GLU A 181 -60.66 -9.21 6.39
C GLU A 181 -59.42 -10.11 6.61
N PRO A 182 -59.53 -11.28 7.28
CA PRO A 182 -58.39 -11.96 7.87
C PRO A 182 -57.61 -12.90 6.92
N SER A 183 -56.32 -13.05 7.25
CA SER A 183 -55.30 -14.07 6.91
C SER A 183 -55.72 -15.28 6.04
N PRO A 184 -54.90 -15.65 5.02
CA PRO A 184 -53.97 -16.78 5.25
C PRO A 184 -52.57 -16.67 4.60
N SER A 185 -51.58 -17.20 5.32
CA SER A 185 -50.37 -17.96 4.92
C SER A 185 -49.53 -17.62 3.66
N ALA A 186 -48.25 -17.31 3.93
CA ALA A 186 -46.99 -17.65 3.23
C ALA A 186 -46.77 -17.33 1.73
N GLU A 187 -45.80 -16.45 1.41
CA GLU A 187 -44.66 -16.68 0.48
C GLU A 187 -43.65 -15.49 0.54
N VAL A 188 -42.42 -15.74 0.09
CA VAL A 188 -41.15 -15.02 0.31
C VAL A 188 -40.92 -13.89 -0.73
N ASP A 189 -40.39 -12.72 -0.33
CA ASP A 189 -39.39 -12.00 -1.14
C ASP A 189 -38.47 -11.11 -0.27
N GLN A 190 -37.21 -11.05 -0.66
CA GLN A 190 -36.05 -10.52 0.06
C GLN A 190 -35.78 -9.04 -0.23
N ALA A 191 -34.85 -8.49 0.58
CA ALA A 191 -33.96 -7.35 0.31
C ALA A 191 -34.51 -5.97 0.78
N GLN A 192 -33.79 -5.06 1.45
CA GLN A 192 -32.36 -4.85 1.67
C GLN A 192 -32.14 -4.03 2.96
N PHE A 193 -31.15 -4.41 3.78
CA PHE A 193 -30.37 -3.46 4.58
C PHE A 193 -28.90 -3.91 4.50
N SER A 194 -28.14 -3.26 3.62
CA SER A 194 -26.68 -3.37 3.56
C SER A 194 -26.11 -2.09 4.16
N GLU A 195 -25.65 -2.15 5.40
CA GLU A 195 -24.77 -1.11 5.96
C GLU A 195 -23.36 -1.69 6.03
N THR A 196 -22.49 -1.15 5.17
CA THR A 196 -21.07 -1.49 5.12
C THR A 196 -20.32 -0.50 5.99
N LEU A 197 -20.00 -0.88 7.23
CA LEU A 197 -19.13 -0.08 8.08
C LEU A 197 -17.68 -0.53 7.82
N THR A 198 -16.93 0.32 7.13
CA THR A 198 -15.52 0.08 6.81
C THR A 198 -14.68 0.69 7.92
N GLU A 199 -14.32 -0.09 8.94
CA GLU A 199 -13.40 0.39 9.99
C GLU A 199 -11.99 -0.12 9.68
N THR A 200 -11.11 0.79 9.25
CA THR A 200 -9.69 0.51 9.02
C THR A 200 -8.94 0.88 10.30
N THR A 201 -8.62 -0.10 11.14
CA THR A 201 -7.72 0.11 12.29
C THR A 201 -6.27 -0.07 11.83
N THR A 202 -5.48 1.01 11.90
CA THR A 202 -4.03 1.00 11.75
C THR A 202 -3.39 0.48 13.05
N ILE A 203 -2.66 -0.62 12.94
CA ILE A 203 -1.85 -1.19 14.02
C ILE A 203 -0.62 -0.29 14.20
N THR A 204 -0.44 0.30 15.38
CA THR A 204 0.84 0.90 15.77
C THR A 204 1.50 -0.07 16.74
N ASP A 205 2.59 -0.67 16.30
CA ASP A 205 3.44 -1.52 17.15
C ASP A 205 4.18 -0.63 18.15
N THR A 206 4.17 -1.02 19.42
CA THR A 206 5.00 -0.39 20.47
C THR A 206 5.80 -1.50 21.12
N GLU A 207 7.04 -1.67 20.68
CA GLU A 207 8.13 -2.23 21.45
C GLU A 207 9.35 -1.29 21.36
#